data_AF-A0A6G0Y470-F1
#
_entry.id   AF-A0A6G0Y470-F1
#
_cell.length_a   1.000
_cell.length_b   1.000
_cell.length_c   1.000
_cell.angle_alpha   90.00
_cell.angle_beta   90.00
_cell.angle_gamma   90.00
#
_symmetry.space_group_name_H-M   'P 1'
#
loop_
_entity.id
_entity.type
_entity.pdbx_description
1 polymer ?
#
loop_
_entity_poly.entity_id
_entity_poly.type
_entity_poly.pdbx_seq_one_letter_code
_entity_poly.pdbx_strand_id
1 'polypeptide(L)'
;MELIKTSRGYKIVYQGHMYLNIDKPTFLTLNNDHVHKENDNLVGAAKVKCLMIEKAKSSHATPSQIYSEIFANCTTNVLAELPREDYLKRSIRDNR
;
A
#
# COMPACT_ATOMS: atom_id res chain seq x y z
N MET A 1 20.70 6.10 33.89
CA MET A 1 20.44 4.73 33.38
C MET A 1 21.63 3.89 33.80
N GLU A 2 21.42 2.95 34.71
CA GLU A 2 22.52 2.12 35.24
C GLU A 2 22.28 0.65 34.88
N LEU A 3 23.38 -0.01 34.47
CA LEU A 3 23.40 -1.41 34.10
C LEU A 3 23.97 -2.20 35.28
N ILE A 4 23.14 -2.98 35.97
CA ILE A 4 23.56 -3.69 37.19
C ILE A 4 23.66 -5.18 36.89
N LYS A 5 24.80 -5.79 37.23
CA LYS A 5 25.04 -7.23 37.09
C LYS A 5 24.43 -7.98 38.27
N THR A 6 23.67 -9.03 37.98
CA THR A 6 23.09 -9.94 38.97
C THR A 6 23.49 -11.39 38.66
N SER A 7 23.23 -12.31 39.58
CA SER A 7 23.53 -13.74 39.44
C SER A 7 22.83 -14.43 38.27
N ARG A 8 21.86 -13.77 37.62
CA ARG A 8 21.13 -14.26 36.43
C ARG A 8 21.37 -13.42 35.16
N GLY A 9 22.33 -12.48 35.19
CA GLY A 9 22.64 -11.59 34.06
C GLY A 9 22.54 -10.10 34.40
N TYR A 10 22.53 -9.23 33.40
CA TYR A 10 22.49 -7.77 33.60
C TYR A 10 21.07 -7.23 33.50
N LYS A 11 20.71 -6.32 34.42
CA LYS A 11 19.40 -5.65 34.44
C LYS A 11 19.58 -4.14 34.33
N ILE A 12 18.75 -3.52 33.51
CA ILE A 12 18.66 -2.06 33.34
C ILE A 12 17.53 -1.53 34.22
N VAL A 13 17.81 -0.51 35.03
CA VAL A 13 16.78 0.12 35.89
C VAL A 13 16.58 1.58 35.50
N TYR A 14 15.33 1.95 35.27
CA TYR A 14 14.89 3.34 35.06
C TYR A 14 14.14 3.81 36.31
N GLN A 15 14.58 4.92 36.90
CA GLN A 15 13.93 5.56 38.06
C GLN A 15 12.73 6.37 37.56
N GLY A 16 11.53 5.89 37.86
CA GLY A 16 10.26 6.61 37.73
C GLY A 16 9.29 5.96 36.76
N HIS A 17 8.37 5.13 37.27
CA HIS A 17 7.23 4.62 36.48
C HIS A 17 5.94 4.63 37.30
N MET A 18 4.95 5.36 36.78
CA MET A 18 3.54 5.28 37.13
C MET A 18 2.99 3.94 36.62
N TYR A 19 2.36 3.16 37.50
CA TYR A 19 1.84 1.83 37.18
C TYR A 19 0.45 1.94 36.53
N LEU A 20 0.32 1.53 35.26
CA LEU A 20 -0.99 1.25 34.68
C LEU A 20 -1.35 -0.21 35.02
N ASN A 21 -2.34 -0.38 35.89
CA ASN A 21 -2.80 -1.68 36.35
C ASN A 21 -3.68 -2.33 35.26
N ILE A 22 -3.16 -3.38 34.61
CA ILE A 22 -3.89 -4.16 33.59
C ILE A 22 -4.22 -5.53 34.22
N ASP A 23 -5.21 -5.54 35.11
CA ASP A 23 -5.57 -6.76 35.86
C ASP A 23 -6.25 -7.82 34.95
N LYS A 24 -6.74 -7.43 33.77
CA LYS A 24 -7.22 -8.34 32.72
C LYS A 24 -6.92 -7.76 31.34
N PRO A 25 -6.02 -8.35 30.53
CA PRO A 25 -5.86 -7.91 29.14
C PRO A 25 -7.15 -8.24 28.39
N THR A 26 -7.96 -7.23 28.12
CA THR A 26 -9.03 -7.37 27.12
C THR A 26 -8.34 -7.35 25.77
N PHE A 27 -8.21 -8.52 25.16
CA PHE A 27 -7.78 -8.61 23.76
C PHE A 27 -8.86 -7.95 22.90
N LEU A 28 -8.65 -6.69 22.56
CA LEU A 28 -9.41 -6.02 21.53
C LEU A 28 -8.96 -6.60 20.19
N THR A 29 -9.61 -7.69 19.76
CA THR A 29 -9.49 -8.14 18.37
C THR A 29 -10.17 -7.08 17.52
N LEU A 30 -9.39 -6.20 16.89
CA LEU A 30 -9.89 -5.39 15.79
C LEU A 30 -10.27 -6.39 14.70
N ASN A 31 -11.56 -6.71 14.64
CA ASN A 31 -12.15 -7.42 13.52
C ASN A 31 -12.14 -6.44 12.34
N ASN A 32 -10.95 -6.25 11.75
CA ASN A 32 -10.89 -5.82 10.36
C ASN A 32 -11.45 -7.01 9.60
N ASP A 33 -12.76 -7.00 9.40
CA ASP A 33 -13.39 -7.72 8.31
C ASP A 33 -12.70 -7.19 7.04
N HIS A 34 -11.55 -7.78 6.70
CA HIS A 34 -10.93 -7.61 5.39
C HIS A 34 -11.87 -8.35 4.47
N VAL A 35 -12.92 -7.64 4.06
CA VAL A 35 -13.91 -8.09 3.10
C VAL A 35 -13.12 -8.46 1.83
N HIS A 36 -12.76 -9.74 1.71
CA HIS A 36 -12.18 -10.35 0.52
C HIS A 36 -13.27 -10.52 -0.55
N LYS A 37 -14.11 -9.51 -0.77
CA LYS A 37 -14.84 -9.45 -2.03
C LYS A 37 -13.85 -8.96 -3.06
N GLU A 38 -13.40 -9.90 -3.87
CA GLU A 38 -12.66 -9.63 -5.09
C GLU A 38 -13.51 -8.66 -5.92
N ASN A 39 -13.10 -7.40 -5.97
CA ASN A 39 -13.65 -6.46 -6.94
C ASN A 39 -12.84 -6.66 -8.23
N ASP A 40 -13.37 -7.48 -9.13
CA ASP A 40 -12.77 -7.77 -10.42
C ASP A 40 -12.41 -6.51 -11.21
N ASN A 41 -13.17 -5.42 -11.02
CA ASN A 41 -12.88 -4.14 -11.67
C ASN A 41 -11.64 -3.46 -11.06
N LEU A 42 -11.45 -3.52 -9.73
CA LEU A 42 -10.22 -3.03 -9.08
C LEU A 42 -8.99 -3.83 -9.50
N VAL A 43 -9.13 -5.15 -9.61
CA VAL A 43 -8.07 -6.02 -10.15
C VAL A 43 -7.78 -5.67 -11.61
N GLY A 44 -8.81 -5.44 -12.41
CA GLY A 44 -8.70 -4.95 -13.78
C GLY A 44 -7.96 -3.61 -13.86
N ALA A 45 -8.29 -2.65 -13.00
CA ALA A 45 -7.67 -1.33 -12.98
C ALA A 45 -6.18 -1.41 -12.61
N ALA A 46 -5.82 -2.28 -11.66
CA ALA A 46 -4.43 -2.56 -11.32
C ALA A 46 -3.66 -3.17 -12.51
N LYS A 47 -4.25 -4.14 -13.21
CA LYS A 47 -3.65 -4.73 -14.43
C LYS A 47 -3.43 -3.68 -15.51
N VAL A 48 -4.41 -2.80 -15.75
CA VAL A 48 -4.31 -1.69 -16.71
C VAL A 48 -3.17 -0.74 -16.36
N LYS A 49 -3.00 -0.39 -15.08
CA LYS A 49 -1.87 0.43 -14.63
C LYS A 49 -0.53 -0.26 -14.88
N CYS A 50 -0.41 -1.56 -14.61
CA CYS A 50 0.80 -2.33 -14.91
C CYS A 50 1.11 -2.30 -16.42
N LEU A 51 0.12 -2.55 -17.27
CA LEU A 51 0.29 -2.51 -18.72
C LEU A 51 0.79 -1.14 -19.22
N MET A 52 0.25 -0.04 -18.67
CA MET A 52 0.72 1.31 -18.99
C MET A 52 2.20 1.51 -18.64
N ILE A 53 2.63 0.98 -17.49
CA ILE A 53 4.02 1.08 -17.02
C ILE A 53 4.95 0.18 -17.86
N GLU A 54 4.56 -1.05 -18.16
CA GLU A 54 5.34 -1.96 -19.00
C GLU A 54 5.53 -1.41 -20.42
N LYS A 55 4.49 -0.79 -20.96
CA LYS A 55 4.56 -0.11 -22.25
C LYS A 55 5.43 1.14 -22.18
N ALA A 56 5.44 1.86 -21.06
CA ALA A 56 6.34 3.01 -20.85
C ALA A 56 7.82 2.61 -20.93
N LYS A 57 8.18 1.45 -20.37
CA LYS A 57 9.56 0.94 -20.34
C LYS A 57 10.05 0.41 -21.69
N SER A 58 9.12 -0.11 -22.50
CA SER A 58 9.45 -0.77 -23.78
C SER A 58 9.20 0.12 -25.00
N SER A 59 8.45 1.21 -24.87
CA SER A 59 8.06 2.10 -25.97
C SER A 59 8.54 3.53 -25.80
N HIS A 60 8.86 4.19 -26.91
CA HIS A 60 9.10 5.64 -26.95
C HIS A 60 7.81 6.47 -27.02
N ALA A 61 6.63 5.84 -27.07
CA ALA A 61 5.34 6.52 -27.12
C ALA A 61 5.11 7.44 -25.92
N THR A 62 4.60 8.65 -26.15
CA THR A 62 4.38 9.66 -25.10
C THR A 62 3.37 9.18 -24.04
N PRO A 63 3.41 9.70 -22.81
CA PRO A 63 2.45 9.32 -21.77
C PRO A 63 0.98 9.47 -22.21
N SER A 64 0.66 10.50 -22.99
CA SER A 64 -0.69 10.70 -23.55
C SER A 64 -1.06 9.64 -24.59
N GLN A 65 -0.12 9.21 -25.43
CA GLN A 65 -0.37 8.15 -26.42
C GLN A 65 -0.59 6.80 -25.75
N ILE A 66 0.28 6.43 -24.80
CA ILE A 66 0.15 5.19 -24.03
C ILE A 66 -1.18 5.17 -23.26
N TYR A 67 -1.53 6.28 -22.62
CA TYR A 67 -2.80 6.41 -21.91
C TYR A 67 -3.99 6.22 -22.86
N SER A 68 -4.07 6.97 -23.95
CA SER A 68 -5.19 6.93 -24.90
C SER A 68 -5.37 5.53 -25.50
N GLU A 69 -4.28 4.90 -25.90
CA GLU A 69 -4.31 3.56 -26.49
C GLU A 69 -4.84 2.51 -25.51
N ILE A 70 -4.35 2.51 -24.27
CA ILE A 70 -4.78 1.52 -23.27
C ILE A 70 -6.20 1.85 -22.78
N PHE A 71 -6.54 3.13 -22.63
CA PHE A 71 -7.87 3.59 -22.24
C PHE A 71 -8.95 3.16 -23.24
N ALA A 72 -8.67 3.27 -24.54
CA ALA A 72 -9.59 2.84 -25.61
C ALA A 72 -9.88 1.32 -25.59
N ASN A 73 -9.00 0.52 -24.98
CA ASN A 73 -9.12 -0.94 -24.90
C ASN A 73 -9.71 -1.44 -23.57
N CYS A 74 -10.11 -0.53 -22.66
CA CYS A 74 -10.63 -0.89 -21.34
C CYS A 74 -12.17 -0.79 -21.27
N THR A 75 -12.79 -1.63 -20.45
CA THR A 75 -14.23 -1.55 -20.19
C THR A 75 -14.57 -0.38 -19.26
N THR A 76 -15.75 0.22 -19.43
CA THR A 76 -16.20 1.38 -18.64
C THR A 76 -16.17 1.13 -17.12
N ASN A 77 -16.45 -0.10 -16.70
CA ASN A 77 -16.42 -0.48 -15.28
C ASN A 77 -15.00 -0.44 -14.69
N VAL A 78 -13.99 -0.88 -15.45
CA VAL A 78 -12.59 -0.82 -15.03
C VAL A 78 -12.08 0.63 -15.06
N LEU A 79 -12.52 1.42 -16.05
CA LEU A 79 -12.16 2.83 -16.16
C LEU A 79 -12.68 3.66 -14.97
N ALA A 80 -13.85 3.32 -14.43
CA ALA A 80 -14.41 3.98 -13.25
C ALA A 80 -13.56 3.81 -11.98
N GLU A 81 -12.79 2.73 -11.91
CA GLU A 81 -11.90 2.41 -10.78
C GLU A 81 -10.48 2.99 -10.96
N LEU A 82 -10.17 3.57 -12.12
CA LEU A 82 -8.85 4.13 -12.38
C LEU A 82 -8.66 5.48 -11.66
N PRO A 83 -7.45 5.77 -11.16
CA PRO A 83 -7.11 7.10 -10.66
C PRO A 83 -7.13 8.14 -11.78
N ARG A 84 -7.16 9.41 -11.41
CA ARG A 84 -7.21 10.54 -12.37
C ARG A 84 -6.13 10.41 -13.45
N GLU A 85 -6.51 10.77 -14.67
CA GLU A 85 -5.63 10.73 -15.86
C GLU A 85 -4.25 11.37 -15.63
N ASP A 86 -4.22 12.54 -15.01
CA ASP A 86 -2.99 13.27 -14.70
C ASP A 86 -2.04 12.47 -13.79
N TYR A 87 -2.58 11.72 -12.83
CA TYR A 87 -1.79 10.81 -12.00
C TYR A 87 -1.20 9.66 -12.83
N LEU A 88 -2.00 9.06 -13.72
CA LEU A 88 -1.55 7.97 -14.59
C LEU A 88 -0.46 8.43 -15.55
N LYS A 89 -0.62 9.60 -16.18
CA LYS A 89 0.39 10.17 -17.08
C LYS A 89 1.71 10.48 -16.37
N ARG A 90 1.67 11.00 -15.13
CA ARG A 90 2.87 11.16 -14.29
C ARG A 90 3.53 9.83 -14.02
N SER A 91 2.76 8.83 -13.57
CA SER A 91 3.29 7.49 -13.30
C SER A 91 3.96 6.85 -14.53
N ILE A 92 3.40 7.04 -15.72
CA ILE A 92 4.00 6.57 -16.99
C ILE A 92 5.33 7.27 -17.24
N ARG A 93 5.38 8.60 -17.08
CA ARG A 93 6.60 9.39 -17.29
C ARG A 93 7.71 9.00 -16.32
N ASP A 94 7.37 8.76 -15.06
CA ASP A 94 8.34 8.47 -13.99
C ASP A 94 8.92 7.05 -14.08
N ASN A 95 8.28 6.14 -14.83
CA ASN A 95 8.70 4.75 -15.01
C ASN A 95 9.31 4.46 -16.39
N ARG A 96 9.65 5.49 -17.16
CA ARG A 96 10.39 5.36 -18.42
C ARG A 96 11.86 5.05 -18.20
#